data_AF-A0A6N9J1I3-F1
#
_entry.id   AF-A0A6N9J1I3-F1
#
_cell.length_a   1.000
_cell.length_b   1.000
_cell.length_c   1.000
_cell.angle_alpha   90.00
_cell.angle_beta   90.00
_cell.angle_gamma   90.00
#
_symmetry.space_group_name_H-M   'P 1'
#
loop_
_entity.id
_entity.type
_entity.pdbx_description
1 polymer ?
#
loop_
_entity_poly.entity_id
_entity_poly.type
_entity_poly.pdbx_seq_one_letter_code
_entity_poly.pdbx_strand_id
1 'polypeptide(L)' 'MSEKPDIVYTIVDEAPELASGSFLPIIQAFTGVAGVEVGTMDISLAGRIISQFPDRLKPDQQQPDDLSLLGEMVLKPDAN' A
#
# COMPACT_ATOMS: atom_id res chain seq x y z
N MET A 1 -13.41 -9.01 -11.98
CA MET A 1 -12.45 -7.99 -11.52
C MET A 1 -11.59 -8.67 -10.48
N SER A 2 -10.26 -8.56 -10.58
CA SER A 2 -9.35 -9.09 -9.56
C SER A 2 -9.66 -8.41 -8.22
N GLU A 3 -9.58 -9.13 -7.10
CA GLU A 3 -9.69 -8.53 -5.75
C GLU A 3 -8.47 -7.67 -5.39
N LYS A 4 -7.48 -7.57 -6.28
CA LYS A 4 -6.18 -6.93 -6.03
C LYS A 4 -5.86 -5.90 -7.10
N PRO A 5 -5.27 -4.75 -6.71
CA PRO A 5 -4.83 -3.73 -7.66
C PRO A 5 -3.75 -4.29 -8.59
N ASP A 6 -3.70 -3.75 -9.81
CA ASP A 6 -2.72 -4.17 -10.83
C ASP A 6 -1.30 -3.68 -10.51
N ILE A 7 -1.18 -2.59 -9.75
CA ILE A 7 0.08 -2.01 -9.25
C ILE A 7 -0.12 -1.62 -7.78
N VAL A 8 0.84 -1.99 -6.93
CA VAL A 8 0.90 -1.52 -5.53
C VAL A 8 1.94 -0.40 -5.39
N TYR A 9 1.47 0.79 -5.05
CA TYR A 9 2.31 1.93 -4.70
C TYR A 9 2.49 2.02 -3.19
N THR A 10 3.70 1.84 -2.70
CA THR A 10 3.96 1.76 -1.25
C THR A 10 3.89 3.14 -0.58
N ILE A 11 3.11 3.25 0.48
CA ILE A 11 3.19 4.37 1.43
C ILE A 11 4.44 4.15 2.28
N VAL A 12 5.26 5.19 2.39
CA VAL A 12 6.60 5.12 3.01
C VAL A 12 6.77 6.29 3.98
N ASP A 13 8.00 6.70 4.25
CA ASP A 13 8.31 7.73 5.24
C ASP A 13 8.88 9.01 4.59
N GLU A 14 8.94 10.08 5.39
CA GLU A 14 9.71 11.31 5.13
C GLU A 14 9.43 11.99 3.77
N ALA A 15 10.48 12.36 3.04
CA ALA A 15 10.37 13.10 1.79
C ALA A 15 9.68 12.31 0.67
N PRO A 16 9.96 11.00 0.49
CA PRO A 16 9.22 10.17 -0.46
C PRO A 16 7.70 10.19 -0.24
N GLU A 17 7.22 10.07 0.99
CA GLU A 17 5.77 10.08 1.26
C GLU A 17 5.13 11.44 0.94
N LEU A 18 5.82 12.54 1.23
CA LEU A 18 5.37 13.86 0.82
C LEU A 18 5.28 13.99 -0.71
N ALA A 19 6.22 13.40 -1.45
CA ALA A 19 6.18 13.37 -2.90
C ALA A 19 5.02 12.51 -3.43
N SER A 20 4.77 11.35 -2.79
CA SER A 20 3.64 10.46 -3.11
C SER A 20 2.29 11.19 -3.01
N GLY A 21 2.11 12.03 -1.98
CA GLY A 21 0.89 12.84 -1.81
C GLY A 21 0.58 13.76 -3.00
N SER A 22 1.59 14.16 -3.78
CA SER A 22 1.40 14.91 -5.03
C SER A 22 1.37 14.01 -6.27
N PHE A 23 2.19 12.96 -6.32
CA PHE A 23 2.45 12.23 -7.56
C PHE A 23 1.52 11.04 -7.76
N LEU A 24 1.10 10.35 -6.70
CA LEU A 24 0.19 9.20 -6.78
C LEU A 24 -1.14 9.53 -7.47
N PRO A 25 -1.83 10.66 -7.18
CA PRO A 25 -3.06 11.03 -7.89
C PRO A 25 -2.85 11.24 -9.39
N ILE A 26 -1.65 11.72 -9.79
CA ILE A 26 -1.28 11.89 -11.20
C ILE A 26 -1.10 10.52 -11.86
N ILE A 27 -0.39 9.60 -11.21
CA ILE A 27 -0.23 8.22 -11.72
C ILE A 27 -1.61 7.59 -11.95
N GLN A 28 -2.47 7.61 -10.92
CA GLN A 28 -3.82 7.03 -10.99
C GLN A 28 -4.67 7.62 -12.11
N ALA A 29 -4.60 8.94 -12.33
CA ALA A 29 -5.35 9.60 -13.40
C ALA A 29 -4.90 9.13 -14.80
N PHE A 30 -3.60 8.92 -15.00
CA PHE A 30 -3.06 8.48 -16.28
C PHE A 30 -3.28 6.97 -16.51
N THR A 31 -3.08 6.13 -15.50
CA THR A 31 -3.23 4.67 -15.62
C THR A 31 -4.69 4.25 -15.73
N GLY A 32 -5.61 5.02 -15.12
CA GLY A 32 -7.05 4.76 -15.21
C GLY A 32 -7.60 4.76 -16.64
N VAL A 33 -7.00 5.54 -17.56
CA VAL A 33 -7.37 5.53 -18.99
C VAL A 33 -7.09 4.18 -19.65
N ALA A 34 -6.07 3.46 -19.17
CA ALA A 34 -5.71 2.13 -19.63
C ALA A 34 -6.42 1.00 -18.86
N GLY A 35 -7.28 1.35 -17.89
CA GLY A 35 -7.93 0.38 -17.01
C GLY A 35 -6.99 -0.30 -16.01
N VAL A 36 -5.85 0.32 -15.71
CA VAL A 36 -4.86 -0.18 -14.73
C VAL A 36 -5.11 0.46 -13.37
N GLU A 37 -5.43 -0.36 -12.38
CA GLU A 37 -5.68 0.05 -10.99
C GLU A 37 -4.37 0.17 -10.20
N VAL A 38 -4.17 1.32 -9.54
CA VAL A 38 -3.01 1.57 -8.68
C VAL A 38 -3.50 1.74 -7.24
N GLY A 39 -3.28 0.69 -6.43
CA GLY A 39 -3.60 0.65 -5.01
C GLY A 39 -2.41 0.99 -4.13
N THR A 40 -2.59 0.95 -2.81
CA THR A 40 -1.55 1.28 -1.84
C THR A 40 -1.44 0.24 -0.73
N MET A 41 -0.24 0.07 -0.21
CA MET A 41 0.06 -0.71 1.00
C MET A 41 1.05 0.09 1.87
N ASP A 42 0.82 0.13 3.17
CA ASP A 42 1.58 0.94 4.13
C ASP A 42 2.74 0.16 4.75
N ILE A 43 3.95 0.53 4.34
CA ILE A 43 5.20 -0.01 4.90
C ILE A 43 6.01 1.06 5.66
N SER A 44 5.38 2.19 5.98
CA SER A 44 5.97 3.22 6.83
C SER A 44 6.43 2.64 8.16
N LEU A 45 7.37 3.31 8.83
CA LEU A 45 7.79 2.92 10.17
C LEU A 45 6.60 2.85 11.13
N ALA A 46 5.69 3.82 11.04
CA ALA A 46 4.51 3.87 11.89
C ALA A 46 3.57 2.68 11.62
N GLY A 47 3.24 2.42 10.35
CA GLY A 47 2.34 1.32 9.96
C GLY A 47 2.87 -0.04 10.41
N ARG A 48 4.16 -0.30 10.20
CA ARG A 48 4.81 -1.53 10.68
C ARG A 48 4.84 -1.67 12.19
N ILE A 49 4.90 -0.59 12.96
CA ILE A 49 4.78 -0.67 14.42
C ILE A 49 3.34 -0.99 14.79
N ILE A 50 2.35 -0.31 14.20
CA ILE A 50 0.93 -0.49 14.48
C ILE A 50 0.49 -1.94 14.22
N SER A 51 0.90 -2.51 13.08
CA SER A 51 0.50 -3.87 12.67
C SER A 51 0.98 -4.98 13.63
N GLN A 52 2.02 -4.73 14.41
CA GLN A 52 2.60 -5.71 15.34
C GLN A 52 1.94 -5.72 16.73
N PHE A 53 1.07 -4.76 17.05
CA PHE A 53 0.43 -4.67 18.37
C PHE A 53 -1.11 -4.55 18.32
N PRO A 54 -1.82 -5.35 17.51
CA PRO A 54 -3.27 -5.18 17.32
C PRO A 54 -4.08 -5.36 18.62
N ASP A 55 -3.64 -6.25 19.52
CA ASP A 55 -4.30 -6.52 20.80
C ASP A 55 -4.27 -5.33 21.79
N ARG A 56 -3.42 -4.33 21.52
CA ARG A 56 -3.29 -3.11 22.34
C ARG A 56 -4.04 -1.93 21.75
N LEU A 57 -4.70 -2.13 20.61
CA LEU A 57 -5.34 -1.09 19.83
C LEU A 57 -6.84 -1.32 19.78
N LYS A 58 -7.59 -0.21 19.72
CA LYS A 58 -9.02 -0.29 19.42
C LYS A 58 -9.21 -0.79 17.98
N PRO A 59 -10.36 -1.39 17.64
CA PRO A 59 -10.60 -1.93 16.30
C PRO A 59 -10.40 -0.90 15.17
N ASP A 60 -10.69 0.38 15.41
CA ASP A 60 -10.52 1.48 14.46
C ASP A 60 -9.06 1.97 14.30
N GLN A 61 -8.17 1.55 15.20
CA GLN A 61 -6.74 1.90 15.17
C GLN A 61 -5.87 0.77 14.59
N GLN A 62 -6.44 -0.41 14.38
CA GLN A 62 -5.72 -1.55 13.85
C GLN A 62 -5.45 -1.35 12.36
N GLN A 63 -4.27 -1.80 11.92
CA GLN A 63 -3.84 -1.79 10.53
C GLN A 63 -3.36 -3.19 10.14
N PRO A 64 -3.58 -3.63 8.89
CA PRO A 64 -3.03 -4.87 8.39
C PRO A 64 -1.49 -4.87 8.41
N ASP A 65 -0.88 -6.06 8.47
CA ASP A 65 0.57 -6.20 8.30
C ASP A 65 0.93 -6.25 6.80
N ASP A 66 0.85 -5.08 6.17
CA ASP A 66 1.06 -4.91 4.73
C ASP A 66 2.45 -5.36 4.26
N LEU A 67 3.47 -5.27 5.11
CA LEU A 67 4.81 -5.77 4.77
C LEU A 67 4.81 -7.30 4.61
N SER A 68 4.13 -8.02 5.51
CA SER A 68 3.99 -9.48 5.40
C SER A 68 3.15 -9.86 4.18
N LEU A 69 2.05 -9.13 3.91
CA LEU A 69 1.21 -9.34 2.73
C LEU A 69 1.96 -9.11 1.42
N LEU A 70 2.79 -8.06 1.35
CA LEU A 70 3.70 -7.81 0.23
C LEU A 70 4.71 -8.95 0.07
N GLY A 71 5.27 -9.47 1.17
CA GLY A 71 6.18 -10.61 1.16
C GLY A 71 5.57 -11.87 0.53
N GLU A 72 4.28 -12.12 0.74
CA GLU A 72 3.55 -13.18 0.04
C GLU A 72 3.23 -12.83 -1.42
N MET A 73 2.99 -11.55 -1.71
CA MET A 73 2.64 -11.07 -3.04
C MET A 73 3.79 -11.19 -4.02
N VAL A 74 5.01 -10.77 -3.64
CA VAL A 74 6.20 -10.79 -4.52
C VAL A 74 6.61 -12.19 -5.02
N LEU A 75 6.04 -13.25 -4.43
CA LEU A 75 6.23 -14.63 -4.87
C LEU A 75 5.31 -15.01 -6.04
N LYS A 76 4.37 -14.14 -6.42
CA LYS A 76 3.37 -14.40 -7.46
C LYS A 76 3.77 -13.71 -8.77
N PRO A 77 3.49 -14.32 -9.93
CA PRO A 77 3.93 -13.79 -11.23
C PRO A 77 3.23 -12.49 -11.64
N ASP A 78 2.09 -12.17 -11.02
CA ASP A 78 1.30 -10.96 -11.21
C ASP A 78 1.67 -9.83 -10.25
N ALA A 79 2.72 -10.00 -9.43
CA ALA A 79 3.18 -8.95 -8.51
C ALA A 79 3.81 -7.77 -9.27
N ASN A 80 3.29 -6.57 -8.99
CA ASN A 80 3.76 -5.32 -9.56
C ASN A 80 3.59 -4.19 -8.54
#